data_AF-A0A7Y3D8Q1-F1
#
_entry.id   AF-A0A7Y3D8Q1-F1
#
_cell.length_a   1.000
_cell.length_b   1.000
_cell.length_c   1.000
_cell.angle_alpha   90.00
_cell.angle_beta   90.00
_cell.angle_gamma   90.00
#
_symmetry.space_group_name_H-M   'P 1'
#
loop_
_entity.id
_entity.type
_entity.pdbx_description
1 polymer ?
#
loop_
_entity_poly.entity_id
_entity_poly.type
_entity_poly.pdbx_seq_one_letter_code
_entity_poly.pdbx_strand_id
1 'polypeptide(L)'
;MSEALEIGTELVRLCNDGKDHEVVDRFYDEKIVSIEGQGTDEMPARMDGIEAIRGKHAWWYDNNEVHATKATGPFCGHREDQFAVIHEMDTTTKSTGERGQMREVALYTTKNGKIVQEEFLYQTG
;
A
#
# COMPACT_ATOMS: atom_id res chain seq x y z
N MET A 1 -10.02 -3.97 -20.94
CA MET A 1 -8.88 -3.83 -20.02
C MET A 1 -9.26 -4.59 -18.76
N SER A 2 -8.31 -5.23 -18.07
CA SER A 2 -8.66 -5.95 -16.83
C SER A 2 -8.99 -4.94 -15.71
N GLU A 3 -9.85 -5.34 -14.79
CA GLU A 3 -10.19 -4.56 -13.60
C GLU A 3 -8.93 -4.16 -12.81
N ALA A 4 -7.98 -5.09 -12.66
CA ALA A 4 -6.68 -4.85 -12.03
C ALA A 4 -5.89 -3.71 -12.70
N LEU A 5 -5.93 -3.59 -14.03
CA LEU A 5 -5.24 -2.52 -14.74
C LEU A 5 -5.89 -1.16 -14.48
N GLU A 6 -7.23 -1.10 -14.47
CA GLU A 6 -7.97 0.15 -14.24
C GLU A 6 -7.78 0.65 -12.80
N ILE A 7 -7.97 -0.23 -11.81
CA ILE A 7 -7.75 0.07 -10.40
C ILE A 7 -6.27 0.43 -10.15
N GLY A 8 -5.34 -0.37 -10.66
CA GLY A 8 -3.91 -0.14 -10.45
C GLY A 8 -3.41 1.17 -11.05
N THR A 9 -3.97 1.59 -12.19
CA THR A 9 -3.62 2.86 -12.85
C THR A 9 -4.05 4.05 -12.00
N GLU A 10 -5.29 4.01 -11.50
CA GLU A 10 -5.80 5.08 -10.64
C GLU A 10 -5.10 5.10 -9.28
N LEU A 11 -4.78 3.93 -8.71
CA LEU A 11 -3.98 3.84 -7.48
C LEU A 11 -2.62 4.53 -7.67
N VAL A 12 -1.89 4.19 -8.72
CA VAL A 12 -0.57 4.80 -8.99
C VAL A 12 -0.68 6.31 -9.19
N ARG A 13 -1.71 6.79 -9.90
CA ARG A 13 -1.96 8.22 -10.08
C ARG A 13 -2.22 8.91 -8.74
N LEU A 14 -3.14 8.39 -7.94
CA LEU A 14 -3.52 8.95 -6.64
C LEU A 14 -2.34 8.96 -5.65
N CYS A 15 -1.55 7.88 -5.57
CA CYS A 15 -0.37 7.83 -4.71
C CYS A 15 0.66 8.89 -5.11
N ASN A 16 0.91 9.10 -6.41
CA ASN A 16 1.82 10.15 -6.89
C ASN A 16 1.28 11.57 -6.68
N ASP A 17 -0.05 11.74 -6.59
CA ASP A 17 -0.70 13.01 -6.28
C ASP A 17 -0.82 13.27 -4.75
N GLY A 18 -0.29 12.39 -3.90
CA GLY A 18 -0.40 12.50 -2.43
C GLY A 18 -1.81 12.23 -1.90
N LYS A 19 -2.59 11.42 -2.61
CA LYS A 19 -4.01 11.10 -2.38
C LYS A 19 -4.25 9.61 -2.16
N ASP A 20 -3.29 8.93 -1.56
CA ASP A 20 -3.36 7.51 -1.20
C ASP A 20 -4.59 7.17 -0.33
N HIS A 21 -5.02 8.07 0.56
CA HIS A 21 -6.26 7.90 1.33
C HIS A 21 -7.50 7.73 0.43
N GLU A 22 -7.56 8.41 -0.73
CA GLU A 22 -8.65 8.23 -1.70
C GLU A 22 -8.64 6.82 -2.31
N VAL A 23 -7.48 6.14 -2.37
CA VAL A 23 -7.39 4.75 -2.84
C VAL A 23 -8.11 3.84 -1.87
N VAL A 24 -7.84 3.99 -0.57
CA VAL A 24 -8.46 3.21 0.50
C VAL A 24 -9.99 3.36 0.45
N ASP A 25 -10.48 4.59 0.39
CA ASP A 25 -11.93 4.85 0.39
C ASP A 25 -12.65 4.36 -0.88
N ARG A 26 -12.00 4.47 -2.04
CA ARG A 26 -12.63 4.14 -3.33
C ARG A 26 -12.52 2.66 -3.66
N PHE A 27 -11.34 2.08 -3.46
CA PHE A 27 -11.01 0.79 -4.05
C PHE A 27 -10.90 -0.35 -3.05
N TYR A 28 -10.77 -0.12 -1.74
CA TYR A 28 -10.62 -1.26 -0.82
C TYR A 28 -11.98 -1.88 -0.50
N ASP A 29 -11.99 -3.21 -0.38
CA ASP A 29 -13.13 -3.97 0.13
C ASP A 29 -13.23 -3.80 1.65
N GLU A 30 -14.45 -3.86 2.21
CA GLU A 30 -14.64 -3.75 3.67
C GLU A 30 -13.90 -4.85 4.46
N LYS A 31 -13.68 -6.01 3.83
CA LYS A 31 -13.02 -7.20 4.40
C LYS A 31 -11.62 -7.43 3.85
N ILE A 32 -10.98 -6.40 3.31
CA ILE A 32 -9.62 -6.46 2.79
C ILE A 32 -8.64 -7.06 3.82
N VAL A 33 -7.64 -7.78 3.32
CA VAL A 33 -6.50 -8.26 4.09
C VAL A 33 -5.24 -7.49 3.69
N SER A 34 -4.54 -6.90 4.65
CA SER A 34 -3.23 -6.26 4.44
C SER A 34 -2.15 -7.12 5.09
N ILE A 35 -1.09 -7.42 4.34
CA ILE A 35 0.03 -8.25 4.80
C ILE A 35 1.33 -7.47 4.60
N GLU A 36 2.02 -7.17 5.69
CA GLU A 36 3.34 -6.53 5.69
C GLU A 36 4.47 -7.53 5.48
N GLY A 37 5.59 -7.05 4.92
CA GLY A 37 6.78 -7.87 4.71
C GLY A 37 7.45 -8.32 6.02
N GLN A 38 7.14 -7.66 7.13
CA GLN A 38 7.59 -7.98 8.48
C GLN A 38 6.50 -7.65 9.50
N GLY A 39 6.57 -8.27 10.69
CA GLY A 39 5.69 -7.96 11.82
C GLY A 39 6.34 -8.33 13.15
N THR A 40 5.75 -7.86 14.25
CA THR A 40 6.12 -8.20 15.63
C THR A 40 4.94 -8.79 16.38
N ASP A 41 5.15 -9.23 17.63
CA ASP A 41 4.07 -9.70 18.49
C ASP A 41 3.08 -8.56 18.83
N GLU A 42 3.56 -7.32 18.90
CA GLU A 42 2.76 -6.13 19.15
C GLU A 42 2.06 -5.58 17.89
N MET A 43 2.72 -5.68 16.73
CA MET A 43 2.19 -5.24 15.43
C MET A 43 2.27 -6.40 14.43
N PRO A 44 1.21 -7.22 14.32
CA PRO A 44 1.23 -8.40 13.48
C PRO A 44 1.37 -8.01 12.02
N ALA A 45 2.07 -8.85 11.25
CA ALA A 45 2.25 -8.64 9.81
C ALA A 45 0.91 -8.64 9.05
N ARG A 46 -0.10 -9.36 9.54
CA ARG A 46 -1.42 -9.44 8.91
C ARG A 46 -2.46 -8.62 9.67
N MET A 47 -3.21 -7.81 8.93
CA MET A 47 -4.37 -7.07 9.43
C MET A 47 -5.59 -7.33 8.53
N ASP A 48 -6.76 -7.51 9.15
CA ASP A 48 -8.00 -7.84 8.45
C ASP A 48 -9.05 -6.73 8.68
N GLY A 49 -9.69 -6.29 7.60
CA GLY A 49 -10.78 -5.31 7.60
C GLY A 49 -10.33 -3.87 7.36
N ILE A 50 -11.20 -3.09 6.71
CA ILE A 50 -10.90 -1.71 6.29
C ILE A 50 -10.58 -0.77 7.45
N GLU A 51 -11.21 -0.96 8.61
CA GLU A 51 -10.96 -0.12 9.79
C GLU A 51 -9.56 -0.34 10.38
N ALA A 52 -9.04 -1.57 10.32
CA ALA A 52 -7.67 -1.86 10.74
C ALA A 52 -6.66 -1.17 9.81
N ILE A 53 -6.91 -1.20 8.49
CA ILE A 53 -6.05 -0.54 7.50
C ILE A 53 -6.09 0.99 7.65
N ARG A 54 -7.28 1.58 7.84
CA ARG A 54 -7.40 3.03 8.09
C ARG A 54 -6.65 3.44 9.35
N GLY A 55 -6.77 2.66 10.44
CA GLY A 55 -6.04 2.88 11.68
C GLY A 55 -4.52 2.80 11.48
N LYS A 56 -4.04 1.80 10.74
CA LYS A 56 -2.64 1.65 10.37
C LYS A 56 -2.11 2.84 9.56
N HIS A 57 -2.84 3.28 8.52
CA HIS A 57 -2.46 4.44 7.71
C HIS A 57 -2.37 5.70 8.57
N ALA A 58 -3.39 5.97 9.38
CA ALA A 58 -3.41 7.13 10.27
C ALA A 58 -2.21 7.13 11.23
N TRP A 59 -1.97 6.00 11.91
CA TRP A 59 -0.80 5.84 12.77
C TRP A 59 0.52 6.07 12.03
N TRP A 60 0.66 5.54 10.81
CA TRP A 60 1.90 5.70 10.04
C TRP A 60 2.18 7.16 9.69
N TYR A 61 1.18 7.92 9.23
CA TYR A 61 1.32 9.36 8.95
C TYR A 61 1.51 10.20 10.21
N ASP A 62 0.91 9.80 11.33
CA ASP A 62 1.12 10.46 12.62
C ASP A 62 2.54 10.24 13.14
N ASN A 63 3.15 9.09 12.84
CA ASN A 63 4.49 8.72 13.31
C ASN A 63 5.64 9.06 12.33
N ASN A 64 5.34 9.34 11.07
CA ASN A 64 6.34 9.65 10.04
C ASN A 64 6.11 11.04 9.42
N GLU A 65 7.19 11.73 9.11
CA GLU A 65 7.18 12.90 8.23
C GLU A 65 7.55 12.43 6.82
N VAL A 66 6.73 12.77 5.83
CA VAL A 66 6.92 12.34 4.44
C VAL A 66 7.54 13.48 3.63
N HIS A 67 8.72 13.24 3.06
CA HIS A 67 9.45 14.21 2.23
C HIS A 67 9.16 14.03 0.75
N ALA A 68 9.02 12.78 0.31
CA ALA A 68 8.70 12.42 -1.06
C ALA A 68 8.06 11.04 -1.13
N THR A 69 7.17 10.84 -2.08
CA THR A 69 6.61 9.54 -2.45
C THR A 69 6.65 9.36 -3.96
N LYS A 70 6.74 8.12 -4.41
CA LYS A 70 6.62 7.75 -5.81
C LYS A 70 6.07 6.34 -5.94
N ALA A 71 5.02 6.21 -6.75
CA ALA A 71 4.46 4.93 -7.15
C ALA A 71 4.80 4.66 -8.62
N THR A 72 5.33 3.47 -8.91
CA THR A 72 5.64 3.02 -10.27
C THR A 72 4.85 1.74 -10.59
N GLY A 73 4.10 1.76 -11.69
CA GLY A 73 3.23 0.65 -12.13
C GLY A 73 1.99 1.17 -12.87
N PRO A 74 0.86 0.43 -12.84
CA PRO A 74 0.75 -0.93 -12.33
C PRO A 74 1.46 -1.93 -13.24
N PHE A 75 2.12 -2.93 -12.66
CA PHE A 75 2.65 -4.07 -13.38
C PHE A 75 1.62 -5.20 -13.36
N CYS A 76 1.02 -5.49 -14.51
CA CYS A 76 0.02 -6.56 -14.64
C CYS A 76 0.65 -7.83 -15.21
N GLY A 77 0.26 -8.98 -14.68
CA GLY A 77 0.68 -10.31 -15.18
C GLY A 77 -0.40 -10.98 -16.02
N HIS A 78 -0.30 -12.31 -16.16
CA HIS A 78 -1.34 -13.13 -16.82
C HIS A 78 -2.62 -13.25 -15.97
N ARG A 79 -2.48 -13.19 -14.64
CA ARG A 79 -3.61 -13.13 -13.72
C ARG A 79 -4.32 -11.78 -13.86
N GLU A 80 -5.58 -11.82 -14.29
CA GLU A 80 -6.37 -10.61 -14.51
C GLU A 80 -6.83 -9.92 -13.22
N ASP A 81 -6.72 -10.63 -12.09
CA ASP A 81 -7.14 -10.18 -10.76
C ASP A 81 -6.00 -9.56 -9.96
N GLN A 82 -4.79 -9.41 -10.52
CA GLN A 82 -3.64 -8.90 -9.78
C GLN A 82 -2.83 -7.84 -10.53
N PHE A 83 -2.24 -6.94 -9.75
CA PHE A 83 -1.24 -6.00 -10.22
C PHE A 83 -0.21 -5.72 -9.11
N ALA A 84 1.01 -5.38 -9.50
CA ALA A 84 2.05 -4.96 -8.58
C ALA A 84 2.40 -3.48 -8.77
N VAL A 85 2.85 -2.84 -7.69
CA VAL A 85 3.34 -1.45 -7.70
C VAL A 85 4.64 -1.40 -6.91
N ILE A 86 5.61 -0.62 -7.38
CA ILE A 86 6.78 -0.27 -6.59
C ILE A 86 6.47 1.05 -5.89
N HIS A 87 6.52 1.06 -4.57
CA HIS A 87 6.44 2.28 -3.77
C HIS A 87 7.82 2.66 -3.29
N GLU A 88 8.15 3.94 -3.46
CA GLU A 88 9.38 4.55 -2.98
C GLU A 88 8.98 5.73 -2.11
N MET A 89 9.53 5.83 -0.89
CA MET A 89 9.26 6.95 0.00
C MET A 89 10.54 7.42 0.69
N ASP A 90 10.61 8.72 0.93
CA ASP A 90 11.64 9.36 1.74
C ASP A 90 10.93 9.92 2.98
N THR A 91 11.26 9.38 4.15
CA THR A 91 10.54 9.67 5.39
C THR A 91 11.49 9.93 6.55
N THR A 92 11.01 10.68 7.54
CA THR A 92 11.66 10.79 8.86
C THR A 92 10.76 10.22 9.93
N THR A 93 11.26 9.24 10.68
CA THR A 93 10.55 8.68 11.84
C THR A 93 10.54 9.72 12.96
N LYS A 94 9.37 10.25 13.33
CA LYS A 94 9.29 11.40 14.26
C LYS A 94 9.84 11.10 15.66
N SER A 95 9.73 9.85 16.12
CA SER A 95 10.22 9.46 17.46
C SER A 95 11.74 9.41 17.57
N THR A 96 12.45 9.13 16.47
CA THR A 96 13.92 9.02 16.46
C THR A 96 14.60 10.19 15.74
N GLY A 97 13.87 10.90 14.87
CA GLY A 97 14.43 11.92 13.98
C GLY A 97 15.25 11.34 12.82
N GLU A 98 15.27 10.02 12.65
CA GLU A 98 16.05 9.37 11.61
C GLU A 98 15.34 9.45 10.26
N ARG A 99 16.03 10.00 9.25
CA ARG A 99 15.56 10.05 7.87
C ARG A 99 16.06 8.83 7.10
N GLY A 100 15.18 8.19 6.35
CA GLY A 100 15.49 7.02 5.55
C GLY A 100 14.73 7.02 4.23
N GLN A 101 15.21 6.17 3.32
CA GLN A 101 14.50 5.86 2.08
C GLN A 101 14.01 4.42 2.17
N MET A 102 12.73 4.23 1.87
CA MET A 102 12.11 2.92 1.77
C MET A 102 11.73 2.64 0.32
N ARG A 103 11.91 1.38 -0.07
CA ARG A 103 11.50 0.88 -1.37
C ARG A 103 10.92 -0.52 -1.21
N GLU A 104 9.67 -0.68 -1.61
CA GLU A 104 8.91 -1.90 -1.46
C GLU A 104 8.11 -2.21 -2.72
N VAL A 105 7.75 -3.48 -2.90
CA VAL A 105 6.82 -3.91 -3.94
C VAL A 105 5.52 -4.32 -3.27
N ALA A 106 4.42 -3.69 -3.62
CA ALA A 106 3.10 -4.09 -3.18
C ALA A 106 2.43 -4.95 -4.26
N LEU A 107 1.95 -6.15 -3.90
CA LEU A 107 1.11 -6.99 -4.73
C LEU A 107 -0.35 -6.82 -4.30
N TYR A 108 -1.19 -6.36 -5.22
CA TYR A 108 -2.62 -6.17 -5.00
C TYR A 108 -3.42 -7.28 -5.67
N THR A 109 -4.44 -7.77 -4.98
CA THR A 109 -5.45 -8.69 -5.53
C THR A 109 -6.81 -8.01 -5.54
N THR A 110 -7.51 -8.12 -6.66
CA THR A 110 -8.79 -7.46 -6.94
C THR A 110 -9.91 -8.47 -7.12
N LYS A 111 -11.13 -8.05 -6.80
CA LYS A 111 -12.36 -8.82 -6.98
C LYS A 111 -13.55 -7.87 -6.95
N ASN A 112 -14.41 -7.95 -7.96
CA ASN A 112 -15.68 -7.21 -8.03
C ASN A 112 -15.53 -5.68 -7.91
N GLY A 113 -14.52 -5.11 -8.56
CA GLY A 113 -14.18 -3.69 -8.56
C GLY A 113 -13.42 -3.23 -7.32
N LYS A 114 -12.92 -4.14 -6.48
CA LYS A 114 -12.32 -3.84 -5.18
C LYS A 114 -10.99 -4.56 -4.96
N ILE A 115 -10.08 -3.92 -4.25
CA ILE A 115 -8.86 -4.53 -3.70
C ILE A 115 -9.27 -5.32 -2.45
N VAL A 116 -9.09 -6.64 -2.52
CA VAL A 116 -9.42 -7.58 -1.43
C VAL A 116 -8.20 -8.03 -0.66
N GLN A 117 -7.00 -7.84 -1.23
CA GLN A 117 -5.75 -8.07 -0.52
C GLN A 117 -4.67 -7.14 -1.05
N GLU A 118 -3.80 -6.68 -0.14
CA GLU A 118 -2.49 -6.16 -0.45
C GLU A 118 -1.42 -6.93 0.34
N GLU A 119 -0.25 -7.12 -0.27
CA GLU A 119 0.90 -7.74 0.37
C GLU A 119 2.17 -6.96 0.00
N PHE A 120 2.89 -6.47 1.01
CA PHE A 120 4.11 -5.70 0.85
C PHE A 120 5.33 -6.61 0.92
N LEU A 121 6.15 -6.54 -0.12
CA LEU A 121 7.36 -7.32 -0.30
C LEU A 121 8.55 -6.39 -0.16
N TYR A 122 9.30 -6.56 0.93
CA TYR A 122 10.48 -5.75 1.21
C TYR A 122 11.70 -6.35 0.53
N GLN A 123 12.61 -5.49 0.08
CA GLN A 123 13.90 -5.93 -0.39
C GLN A 123 14.74 -6.44 0.78
N THR A 124 14.96 -7.76 0.85
CA THR A 124 15.83 -8.40 1.85
C THR A 124 17.18 -8.73 1.20
N GLY A 125 18.28 -8.20 1.75
CA GLY A 125 19.63 -8.45 1.24
C GLY A 125 20.62 -7.40 1.72
#